data_AF-A0AAD9B7K7-F1
#
_entry.id   AF-A0AAD9B7K7-F1
#
_cell.length_a   1.000
_cell.length_b   1.000
_cell.length_c   1.000
_cell.angle_alpha   90.00
_cell.angle_beta   90.00
_cell.angle_gamma   90.00
#
_symmetry.space_group_name_H-M   'P 1'
#
loop_
_entity.id
_entity.type
_entity.pdbx_description
1 polymer ?
#
loop_
_entity_poly.entity_id
_entity_poly.type
_entity_poly.pdbx_seq_one_letter_code
_entity_poly.pdbx_strand_id
1 'polypeptide(L)'
;MMGQQVLVLNQNMKRESGRKVQTGNIGAAKAIADVIRTCLGPRAMMKMLLDPMGGIVMTNDGNAILREIQVQHPAAKSMIEISRTQDEEVGDGTTSVIILGP
;
A
#
# COMPACT_ATOMS: atom_id res chain seq x y z
N MET A 1 29.24 27.80 22.10
CA MET A 1 28.67 28.08 20.76
C MET A 1 28.07 26.79 20.24
N MET A 2 26.73 26.69 20.18
CA MET A 2 26.05 25.47 19.72
C MET A 2 26.23 25.31 18.22
N GLY A 3 26.79 24.18 17.80
CA GLY A 3 26.98 23.83 16.39
C GLY A 3 25.64 23.80 15.68
N GLN A 4 25.42 24.79 14.82
CA GLN A 4 24.26 24.85 13.94
C GLN A 4 24.33 23.67 12.98
N GLN A 5 23.39 22.74 13.09
CA GLN A 5 23.30 21.59 12.20
C GLN A 5 23.08 22.10 10.77
N VAL A 6 24.07 21.88 9.91
CA VAL A 6 23.97 22.15 8.48
C VAL A 6 23.03 21.12 7.87
N LEU A 7 21.78 21.53 7.64
CA LEU A 7 20.81 20.71 6.94
C LEU A 7 21.14 20.71 5.44
N VAL A 8 21.90 19.71 4.98
CA VAL A 8 22.24 19.53 3.57
C VAL A 8 20.98 19.04 2.83
N LEU A 9 20.13 19.97 2.42
CA LEU A 9 18.99 19.70 1.55
C LEU A 9 19.47 19.73 0.09
N ASN A 10 19.27 18.63 -0.64
CA ASN A 10 19.50 18.59 -2.07
C ASN A 10 18.63 19.67 -2.75
N GLN A 11 19.26 20.56 -3.53
CA GLN A 11 18.63 21.73 -4.15
C GLN A 11 17.49 21.37 -5.12
N ASN A 12 17.42 20.12 -5.57
CA ASN A 12 16.36 19.61 -6.46
C ASN A 12 15.16 19.00 -5.71
N MET A 13 15.08 19.09 -4.38
CA MET A 13 13.96 18.51 -3.63
C MET A 13 12.68 19.33 -3.77
N LYS A 14 11.72 18.78 -4.51
CA LYS A 14 10.35 19.26 -4.55
C LYS A 14 9.62 18.78 -3.29
N ARG A 15 9.26 19.71 -2.41
CA ARG A 15 8.42 19.42 -1.24
C ARG A 15 6.98 19.78 -1.54
N GLU A 16 6.10 18.81 -1.38
CA GLU A 16 4.67 19.04 -1.37
C GLU A 16 4.20 19.15 0.08
N SER A 17 3.25 20.06 0.35
CA SER A 17 2.75 20.27 1.71
C SER A 17 1.28 20.67 1.72
N GLY A 18 0.66 20.53 2.89
CA GLY A 18 -0.73 20.91 3.14
C GLY A 18 -1.76 19.88 2.66
N ARG A 19 -2.99 20.35 2.48
CA ARG A 19 -4.17 19.50 2.25
C ARG A 19 -4.09 18.68 0.95
N LYS A 20 -3.37 19.17 -0.06
CA LYS A 20 -3.17 18.44 -1.33
C LYS A 20 -2.44 17.10 -1.12
N VAL A 21 -1.41 17.08 -0.26
CA VAL A 21 -0.67 15.85 0.09
C VAL A 21 -1.55 14.91 0.89
N GLN A 22 -2.34 15.43 1.84
CA GLN A 22 -3.28 14.60 2.61
C GLN A 22 -4.28 13.89 1.69
N THR A 23 -4.89 14.63 0.75
CA THR A 23 -5.80 14.04 -0.23
C THR A 23 -5.09 13.04 -1.15
N GLY A 24 -3.84 13.32 -1.54
CA GLY A 24 -3.02 12.38 -2.32
C GLY A 24 -2.74 11.07 -1.56
N ASN A 25 -2.39 11.17 -0.28
CA ASN A 25 -2.17 10.02 0.59
C ASN A 25 -3.43 9.15 0.73
N ILE A 26 -4.58 9.78 1.00
CA ILE A 26 -5.87 9.07 1.10
C ILE A 26 -6.25 8.45 -0.25
N GLY A 27 -6.06 9.19 -1.35
CA GLY A 27 -6.31 8.68 -2.69
C GLY A 27 -5.49 7.43 -3.02
N ALA A 28 -4.21 7.42 -2.64
CA ALA A 28 -3.33 6.28 -2.81
C ALA A 28 -3.78 5.07 -1.96
N ALA A 29 -4.11 5.29 -0.68
CA ALA A 29 -4.58 4.22 0.20
C ALA A 29 -5.93 3.64 -0.27
N LYS A 30 -6.85 4.50 -0.71
CA LYS A 30 -8.13 4.11 -1.27
C LYS A 30 -7.98 3.28 -2.55
N ALA A 31 -7.05 3.65 -3.43
CA ALA A 31 -6.77 2.88 -4.64
C ALA A 31 -6.34 1.44 -4.32
N ILE A 32 -5.53 1.25 -3.28
CA ILE A 32 -5.13 -0.08 -2.81
C ILE A 32 -6.32 -0.85 -2.22
N ALA A 33 -7.12 -0.20 -1.38
CA ALA A 33 -8.32 -0.80 -0.81
C ALA A 33 -9.30 -1.26 -1.89
N ASP A 34 -9.53 -0.44 -2.93
CA ASP A 34 -10.45 -0.75 -4.03
C ASP A 34 -10.00 -1.97 -4.85
N VAL A 35 -8.69 -2.20 -5.02
CA VAL A 35 -8.15 -3.37 -5.74
C VAL A 35 -8.54 -4.68 -5.04
N ILE A 36 -8.37 -4.73 -3.72
CA ILE A 36 -8.59 -5.94 -2.91
C ILE A 36 -10.00 -6.04 -2.31
N ARG A 37 -10.83 -5.01 -2.44
CA ARG A 37 -12.17 -4.95 -1.83
C ARG A 37 -13.03 -6.16 -2.15
N THR A 38 -12.92 -6.69 -3.38
CA THR A 38 -13.71 -7.84 -3.83
C THR A 38 -13.15 -9.19 -3.38
N CYS A 39 -12.00 -9.19 -2.69
CA CYS A 39 -11.38 -10.38 -2.12
C CYS A 39 -11.84 -10.62 -0.67
N LEU A 40 -12.66 -9.72 -0.11
CA LEU A 40 -13.19 -9.85 1.25
C LEU A 40 -14.43 -10.75 1.29
N GLY A 41 -14.41 -11.74 2.19
CA GLY A 41 -15.57 -12.56 2.54
C GLY A 41 -15.60 -13.95 1.88
N PRO A 42 -16.58 -14.80 2.23
CA PRO A 42 -16.63 -16.21 1.82
C PRO A 42 -16.94 -16.40 0.33
N ARG A 43 -17.39 -15.35 -0.36
CA ARG A 43 -17.61 -15.31 -1.82
C ARG A 43 -16.65 -14.34 -2.51
N ALA A 44 -15.40 -14.33 -2.03
CA ALA A 44 -14.32 -13.54 -2.61
C ALA A 44 -14.13 -13.88 -4.10
N MET A 45 -13.93 -12.85 -4.92
CA MET A 45 -13.57 -13.02 -6.32
C MET A 45 -12.06 -13.22 -6.44
N MET A 46 -11.64 -14.14 -7.31
CA MET A 46 -10.23 -14.31 -7.64
C MET A 46 -9.72 -13.12 -8.44
N LYS A 47 -8.46 -12.75 -8.21
CA LYS A 47 -7.72 -11.77 -8.99
C LYS A 47 -6.69 -12.50 -9.84
N MET A 48 -6.63 -12.10 -11.11
CA MET A 48 -5.57 -12.52 -12.02
C MET A 48 -4.48 -11.46 -11.99
N LEU A 49 -3.29 -11.87 -11.58
CA LEU A 49 -2.06 -11.07 -11.54
C LEU A 49 -1.18 -11.51 -12.71
N LEU A 50 -0.62 -10.53 -13.40
CA LEU A 50 0.28 -10.73 -14.52
C LEU A 50 1.67 -10.19 -14.15
N ASP A 51 2.65 -11.07 -14.12
CA ASP A 51 4.05 -10.72 -13.98
C ASP A 51 4.56 -10.08 -15.30
N PRO A 52 5.44 -9.06 -15.25
CA PRO A 52 6.24 -8.61 -16.40
C PRO A 52 6.82 -9.71 -17.29
N MET A 53 7.15 -10.89 -16.75
CA MET A 53 7.68 -12.04 -17.50
C MET A 53 6.59 -12.90 -18.17
N GLY A 54 5.31 -12.52 -18.06
CA GLY A 54 4.17 -13.26 -18.62
C GLY A 54 3.65 -14.39 -17.73
N GLY A 55 4.15 -14.51 -16.50
CA GLY A 55 3.61 -15.42 -15.50
C GLY A 55 2.22 -14.98 -15.04
N ILE A 56 1.29 -15.93 -14.92
CA ILE A 56 -0.08 -15.67 -14.46
C ILE A 56 -0.26 -16.30 -13.07
N VAL A 57 -0.61 -15.48 -12.09
CA VAL A 57 -0.98 -15.94 -10.75
C VAL A 57 -2.44 -15.60 -10.51
N MET A 58 -3.26 -16.59 -10.16
CA MET A 58 -4.65 -16.38 -9.76
C MET A 58 -4.80 -16.67 -8.28
N THR A 59 -5.22 -15.66 -7.53
CA THR A 59 -5.41 -15.78 -6.07
C THR A 59 -6.51 -14.85 -5.58
N ASN A 60 -7.15 -15.24 -4.49
CA ASN A 60 -8.10 -14.42 -3.73
C ASN A 60 -7.52 -13.96 -2.38
N ASP A 61 -6.28 -14.32 -2.05
CA ASP A 61 -5.62 -13.83 -0.84
C ASP A 61 -5.14 -12.40 -1.04
N GLY A 62 -5.71 -11.46 -0.28
CA GLY A 62 -5.36 -10.05 -0.33
C GLY A 62 -3.89 -9.79 -0.02
N ASN A 63 -3.28 -10.51 0.92
CA ASN A 63 -1.87 -10.29 1.26
C ASN A 63 -0.95 -10.76 0.12
N ALA A 64 -1.21 -11.93 -0.47
CA ALA A 64 -0.50 -12.38 -1.67
C ALA A 64 -0.65 -11.39 -2.84
N ILE A 65 -1.86 -10.87 -3.08
CA ILE A 65 -2.10 -9.84 -4.11
C ILE A 65 -1.27 -8.59 -3.85
N LEU A 66 -1.27 -8.09 -2.62
CA LEU A 66 -0.55 -6.86 -2.26
C LEU A 66 0.97 -7.01 -2.35
N ARG A 67 1.52 -8.21 -2.18
CA ARG A 67 2.96 -8.48 -2.34
C ARG A 67 3.43 -8.43 -3.79
N GLU A 68 2.56 -8.78 -4.74
CA GLU A 68 2.87 -8.77 -6.17
C GLU A 68 2.70 -7.38 -6.83
N ILE A 69 1.93 -6.48 -6.20
CA ILE A 69 1.66 -5.15 -6.76
C ILE A 69 2.82 -4.19 -6.48
N GLN A 70 3.35 -3.57 -7.53
CA GLN A 70 4.34 -2.50 -7.41
C GLN A 70 3.66 -1.14 -7.23
N VAL A 71 3.92 -0.49 -6.09
CA VAL A 71 3.38 0.85 -5.78
C VAL A 71 4.49 1.88 -5.69
N GLN A 72 4.27 3.07 -6.26
CA GLN A 72 5.22 4.18 -6.18
C GLN A 72 4.96 5.09 -4.97
N HIS A 73 3.69 5.28 -4.60
CA HIS A 73 3.30 6.22 -3.57
C HIS A 73 3.66 5.71 -2.16
N PRO A 74 4.31 6.52 -1.30
CA PRO A 74 4.79 6.06 0.02
C PRO A 74 3.65 5.62 0.94
N ALA A 75 2.52 6.34 0.96
CA ALA A 75 1.36 5.92 1.76
C ALA A 75 0.82 4.53 1.35
N ALA A 76 0.86 4.20 0.05
CA ALA A 76 0.44 2.88 -0.42
C ALA A 76 1.42 1.78 0.01
N LYS A 77 2.73 2.06 0.04
CA LYS A 77 3.74 1.13 0.57
C LYS A 77 3.49 0.82 2.04
N SER A 78 3.24 1.85 2.85
CA SER A 78 2.92 1.66 4.27
C SER A 78 1.65 0.82 4.48
N MET A 79 0.63 0.97 3.62
CA MET A 79 -0.55 0.09 3.67
C MET A 79 -0.19 -1.38 3.43
N ILE A 80 0.65 -1.67 2.43
CA ILE A 80 1.09 -3.04 2.15
C ILE A 80 1.88 -3.62 3.33
N GLU A 81 2.76 -2.81 3.96
CA GLU A 81 3.51 -3.22 5.15
C GLU A 81 2.58 -3.56 6.32
N ILE A 82 1.54 -2.76 6.57
CA ILE A 82 0.52 -3.06 7.59
C ILE A 82 -0.17 -4.40 7.32
N SER A 83 -0.55 -4.67 6.06
CA SER A 83 -1.14 -5.96 5.68
C SER A 83 -0.22 -7.12 5.99
N ARG A 84 1.09 -6.96 5.74
CA ARG A 84 2.09 -7.98 6.00
C ARG A 84 2.26 -8.24 7.49
N THR A 85 2.33 -7.20 8.31
CA THR A 85 2.42 -7.37 9.76
C THR A 85 1.17 -8.05 10.31
N GLN A 86 -0.02 -7.71 9.82
CA GLN A 86 -1.25 -8.37 10.22
C GLN A 86 -1.23 -9.89 9.90
N ASP A 87 -0.72 -10.24 8.71
CA ASP A 87 -0.55 -11.63 8.28
C ASP A 87 0.43 -12.39 9.17
N GLU A 88 1.53 -11.76 9.57
CA GLU A 88 2.56 -12.36 10.44
C GLU A 88 2.06 -12.58 11.88
N GLU A 89 1.21 -11.69 12.40
CA GLU A 89 0.71 -11.76 13.78
C GLU A 89 -0.46 -12.74 13.96
N VAL A 90 -1.45 -12.72 13.05
CA VAL A 90 -2.68 -13.51 13.21
C VAL A 90 -3.03 -14.38 12.00
N GLY A 91 -2.41 -14.16 10.84
CA GLY A 91 -2.66 -14.94 9.63
C GLY A 91 -4.02 -14.72 8.96
N ASP A 92 -4.84 -13.79 9.44
CA ASP A 92 -6.12 -13.41 8.86
C ASP A 92 -6.36 -11.89 8.94
N GLY A 93 -7.51 -11.44 8.41
CA GLY A 93 -7.93 -10.04 8.56
C GLY A 93 -7.13 -9.02 7.76
N THR A 94 -6.10 -9.46 7.02
CA THR A 94 -5.24 -8.64 6.14
C THR A 94 -6.06 -7.74 5.22
N THR A 95 -7.06 -8.32 4.56
CA THR A 95 -7.95 -7.60 3.63
C THR A 95 -8.87 -6.62 4.36
N SER A 96 -9.37 -6.98 5.54
CA SER A 96 -10.24 -6.13 6.35
C SER A 96 -9.52 -4.89 6.86
N VAL A 97 -8.28 -5.04 7.35
CA VAL A 97 -7.46 -3.93 7.86
C VAL A 97 -7.22 -2.89 6.78
N ILE A 98 -6.93 -3.33 5.55
CA ILE A 98 -6.66 -2.42 4.43
C ILE A 98 -7.91 -1.73 3.90
N ILE A 99 -9.07 -2.39 3.94
CA ILE A 99 -10.34 -1.79 3.51
C ILE A 99 -10.87 -0.78 4.52
N LEU A 100 -10.67 -1.02 5.81
CA LEU A 100 -11.20 -0.17 6.90
C LEU A 100 -10.24 0.93 7.35
N GLY A 101 -8.94 0.82 7.04
CA GLY A 101 -7.91 1.77 7.45
C GLY A 101 -7.98 3.19 6.86
N PRO A 102 -8.27 3.39 5.55
CA PRO A 102 -8.31 4.71 4.92
C PRO A 102 -9.64 5.45 5.11
#